data_AF-G2IU73-F1
#
_entry.id   AF-G2IU73-F1
#
_cell.length_a   1.000
_cell.length_b   1.000
_cell.length_c   1.000
_cell.angle_alpha   90.00
_cell.angle_beta   90.00
_cell.angle_gamma   90.00
#
_symmetry.space_group_name_H-M   'P 1'
#
loop_
_entity.id
_entity.type
_entity.pdbx_description
1 polymer ?
#
loop_
_entity_poly.entity_id
_entity_poly.type
_entity_poly.pdbx_seq_one_letter_code
_entity_poly.pdbx_strand_id
1 'polypeptide(L)'
;MKFTLIDRARKDFPVHRLCQVLGVSQSGYFAWKDRPASRRQRDDMVMLAHVRSGFALSNGTYGSPRMTRELQDDGFAIGRRRTARLMRENGLRARQKRRFKRTTDSEHAWPIAPNIIDQDFTVTAPNQKWGVDISYVWTREGWLYLAVVIDLFSRRVVGWAVGDRLHRDLALAALRKALVLRRPPQGLIHHSDRGSQYGVTSRFVRQTTISRT
;
A
#
# COMPACT_ATOMS: atom_id res chain seq x y z
N MET A 1 -27.36 -0.03 21.81
CA MET A 1 -28.79 0.09 22.18
C MET A 1 -29.09 -0.89 23.31
N LYS A 2 -29.84 -0.47 24.34
CA LYS A 2 -30.13 -1.28 25.55
C LYS A 2 -30.83 -2.60 25.24
N PHE A 3 -31.86 -2.61 24.38
CA PHE A 3 -32.58 -3.85 24.03
C PHE A 3 -31.72 -4.89 23.31
N THR A 4 -30.79 -4.47 22.45
CA THR A 4 -29.85 -5.39 21.77
C THR A 4 -28.91 -6.08 22.76
N LEU A 5 -28.54 -5.40 23.85
CA LEU A 5 -27.74 -5.98 24.92
C LEU A 5 -28.55 -7.01 25.71
N ILE A 6 -29.81 -6.66 26.04
CA ILE A 6 -30.75 -7.58 26.70
C ILE A 6 -30.93 -8.86 25.87
N ASP A 7 -31.14 -8.73 24.56
CA ASP A 7 -31.37 -9.87 23.68
C ASP A 7 -30.17 -10.82 23.59
N ARG A 8 -28.94 -10.29 23.68
CA ARG A 8 -27.71 -11.09 23.72
C ARG A 8 -27.52 -11.79 25.06
N ALA A 9 -27.79 -11.09 26.16
CA ALA A 9 -27.59 -11.58 27.53
C ALA A 9 -28.75 -12.45 28.07
N ARG A 10 -29.87 -12.53 27.35
CA ARG A 10 -31.06 -13.30 27.78
C ARG A 10 -30.82 -14.80 27.98
N LYS A 11 -29.72 -15.33 27.42
CA LYS A 11 -29.31 -16.73 27.61
C LYS A 11 -28.75 -16.98 29.00
N ASP A 12 -28.11 -15.97 29.58
CA ASP A 12 -27.39 -16.08 30.84
C ASP A 12 -28.18 -15.47 32.00
N PHE A 13 -29.09 -14.53 31.71
CA PHE A 13 -29.87 -13.82 32.72
C PHE A 13 -31.35 -13.66 32.35
N PRO A 14 -32.28 -13.70 33.33
CA PRO A 14 -33.69 -13.43 33.08
C PRO A 14 -33.92 -12.02 32.52
N VAL A 15 -34.76 -11.93 31.48
CA VAL A 15 -35.09 -10.68 30.80
C VAL A 15 -35.61 -9.61 31.77
N HIS A 16 -36.46 -9.98 32.74
CA HIS A 16 -36.94 -9.07 33.78
C HIS A 16 -35.79 -8.35 34.50
N ARG A 17 -34.78 -9.11 34.94
CA ARG A 17 -33.62 -8.57 35.70
C ARG A 17 -32.80 -7.63 34.82
N LEU A 18 -32.56 -8.01 33.56
CA LEU A 18 -31.84 -7.17 32.61
C LEU A 18 -32.58 -5.86 32.30
N CYS A 19 -33.90 -5.92 32.14
CA CYS A 19 -34.76 -4.74 31.94
C CYS A 19 -34.70 -3.79 33.13
N GLN A 20 -34.77 -4.32 34.36
CA GLN A 20 -34.68 -3.53 35.59
C GLN A 20 -33.32 -2.84 35.72
N VAL A 21 -32.22 -3.57 35.54
CA VAL A 21 -30.85 -3.03 35.63
C VAL A 21 -30.59 -1.93 34.59
N LEU A 22 -31.13 -2.08 33.38
CA LEU A 22 -30.93 -1.11 32.30
C LEU A 22 -31.97 0.01 32.28
N GLY A 23 -32.94 0.00 33.20
CA GLY A 23 -34.00 1.00 33.31
C GLY A 23 -34.91 1.05 32.08
N VAL A 24 -35.38 -0.10 31.59
CA VAL A 24 -36.32 -0.21 30.46
C VAL A 24 -37.49 -1.15 30.81
N SER A 25 -38.65 -0.97 30.17
CA SER A 25 -39.80 -1.85 30.41
C SER A 25 -39.67 -3.19 29.68
N GLN A 26 -40.23 -4.25 30.25
CA GLN A 26 -40.32 -5.56 29.60
C GLN A 26 -41.21 -5.52 28.35
N SER A 27 -42.36 -4.83 28.44
CA SER A 27 -43.26 -4.63 27.30
C SER A 27 -42.55 -3.93 26.13
N GLY A 28 -41.69 -2.95 26.42
CA GLY A 28 -40.86 -2.28 25.42
C GLY A 28 -39.83 -3.21 24.76
N TYR A 29 -39.23 -4.13 25.53
CA TYR A 29 -38.32 -5.14 24.99
C TYR A 29 -39.03 -6.11 24.05
N PHE A 30 -40.17 -6.68 24.45
CA PHE A 30 -40.92 -7.60 23.60
C PHE A 30 -41.49 -6.89 22.36
N ALA A 31 -42.03 -5.68 22.52
CA ALA A 31 -42.47 -4.85 21.40
C ALA A 31 -41.33 -4.48 20.44
N TRP A 32 -40.09 -4.34 20.93
CA TRP A 32 -38.90 -4.16 20.09
C TRP A 32 -38.50 -5.46 19.38
N LYS A 33 -38.56 -6.59 20.08
CA LYS A 33 -38.18 -7.92 19.58
C LYS A 33 -39.11 -8.40 18.46
N ASP A 34 -40.41 -8.18 18.63
CA ASP A 34 -41.43 -8.61 17.67
C ASP A 34 -41.69 -7.53 16.60
N ARG A 35 -41.00 -6.39 16.67
CA ARG A 35 -41.17 -5.29 15.71
C ARG A 35 -40.73 -5.77 14.32
N PRO A 36 -41.63 -5.72 13.32
CA PRO A 36 -41.25 -6.07 11.96
C PRO A 36 -40.23 -5.05 11.42
N ALA A 37 -39.47 -5.48 10.42
CA ALA A 37 -38.54 -4.60 9.73
C ALA A 37 -39.27 -3.36 9.19
N SER A 38 -38.78 -2.18 9.59
CA SER A 38 -39.25 -0.91 9.05
C SER A 38 -39.09 -0.88 7.53
N ARG A 39 -39.87 -0.03 6.84
CA ARG A 39 -39.76 0.14 5.38
C ARG A 39 -38.30 0.38 4.96
N ARG A 40 -37.60 1.25 5.69
CA ARG A 40 -36.18 1.53 5.45
C ARG A 40 -35.28 0.30 5.58
N GLN A 41 -35.52 -0.57 6.57
CA GLN A 41 -34.76 -1.81 6.73
C GLN A 41 -35.02 -2.79 5.59
N ARG A 42 -36.28 -2.88 5.13
CA ARG A 42 -36.63 -3.69 3.95
C ARG A 42 -35.95 -3.15 2.69
N ASP A 43 -36.00 -1.84 2.47
CA ASP A 43 -35.32 -1.20 1.34
C ASP A 43 -33.79 -1.41 1.43
N ASP A 44 -33.21 -1.34 2.62
CA ASP A 44 -31.80 -1.63 2.85
C ASP A 44 -31.43 -3.08 2.53
N MET A 45 -32.31 -4.04 2.82
CA MET A 45 -32.09 -5.45 2.46
C MET A 45 -32.08 -5.65 0.94
N VAL A 46 -32.99 -5.02 0.21
CA VAL A 46 -33.01 -5.05 -1.25
C VAL A 46 -31.73 -4.42 -1.81
N MET A 47 -31.37 -3.21 -1.34
CA MET A 47 -30.14 -2.55 -1.77
C MET A 47 -28.89 -3.36 -1.43
N LEU A 48 -28.85 -4.02 -0.28
CA LEU A 48 -27.75 -4.86 0.12
C LEU A 48 -27.56 -6.06 -0.82
N ALA A 49 -28.64 -6.63 -1.35
CA ALA A 49 -28.54 -7.70 -2.34
C ALA A 49 -27.81 -7.23 -3.60
N HIS A 50 -28.15 -6.05 -4.12
CA HIS A 50 -27.46 -5.44 -5.27
C HIS A 50 -26.00 -5.11 -4.93
N VAL A 51 -25.72 -4.54 -3.75
CA VAL A 51 -24.35 -4.27 -3.28
C VAL A 51 -23.52 -5.56 -3.25
N ARG A 52 -24.08 -6.68 -2.76
CA ARG A 52 -23.39 -7.98 -2.71
C ARG A 52 -23.14 -8.53 -4.11
N SER A 53 -24.12 -8.42 -5.01
CA SER A 53 -23.98 -8.83 -6.41
C SER A 53 -22.86 -8.08 -7.11
N GLY A 54 -22.89 -6.74 -7.08
CA GLY A 54 -21.84 -5.90 -7.67
C GLY A 54 -20.48 -6.13 -7.01
N PHE A 55 -20.45 -6.37 -5.69
CA PHE A 55 -19.20 -6.67 -5.00
C PHE A 55 -18.60 -8.01 -5.47
N ALA A 56 -19.42 -9.04 -5.68
CA ALA A 56 -18.98 -10.32 -6.22
C ALA A 56 -18.50 -10.19 -7.67
N LEU A 57 -19.26 -9.50 -8.54
CA LEU A 57 -18.89 -9.25 -9.94
C LEU A 57 -17.57 -8.48 -10.07
N SER A 58 -17.31 -7.54 -9.16
CA SER A 58 -16.03 -6.81 -9.10
C SER A 58 -14.87 -7.62 -8.50
N ASN A 59 -15.05 -8.91 -8.19
CA ASN A 59 -14.10 -9.75 -7.47
C ASN A 59 -13.65 -9.14 -6.13
N GLY A 60 -14.57 -8.44 -5.47
CA GLY A 60 -14.33 -7.74 -4.22
C GLY A 60 -13.37 -6.57 -4.32
N THR A 61 -13.10 -6.02 -5.50
CA THR A 61 -12.16 -4.89 -5.68
C THR A 61 -12.82 -3.53 -5.47
N TYR A 62 -14.14 -3.44 -5.58
CA TYR A 62 -14.85 -2.17 -5.50
C TYR A 62 -15.11 -1.78 -4.04
N GLY A 63 -14.57 -0.61 -3.67
CA GLY A 63 -14.95 0.08 -2.43
C GLY A 63 -16.23 0.91 -2.61
N SER A 64 -16.71 1.51 -1.53
CA SER A 64 -17.99 2.24 -1.54
C SER A 64 -18.12 3.30 -2.63
N PRO A 65 -17.07 4.06 -3.05
CA PRO A 65 -17.23 5.05 -4.11
C PRO A 65 -17.54 4.42 -5.48
N ARG A 66 -16.83 3.34 -5.84
CA ARG A 66 -17.07 2.63 -7.11
C ARG A 66 -18.38 1.86 -7.08
N MET A 67 -18.67 1.23 -5.94
CA MET A 67 -19.93 0.53 -5.74
C MET A 67 -21.15 1.46 -5.86
N THR A 68 -21.06 2.70 -5.34
CA THR A 68 -22.15 3.67 -5.51
C THR A 68 -22.37 4.02 -6.97
N ARG A 69 -21.29 4.17 -7.75
CA ARG A 69 -21.39 4.48 -9.18
C ARG A 69 -21.98 3.31 -9.97
N GLU A 70 -21.48 2.10 -9.74
CA GLU A 70 -22.03 0.87 -10.35
C GLU A 70 -23.54 0.76 -10.13
N LEU A 71 -23.99 0.92 -8.89
CA LEU A 71 -25.41 0.84 -8.56
C LEU A 71 -26.23 1.97 -9.18
N GLN A 72 -25.64 3.16 -9.37
CA GLN A 72 -26.31 4.26 -10.06
C GLN A 72 -26.40 4.01 -11.57
N ASP A 73 -25.36 3.41 -12.16
CA ASP A 73 -25.32 3.02 -13.57
C ASP A 73 -26.35 1.89 -13.84
N ASP A 74 -26.59 1.01 -12.86
CA ASP A 74 -27.68 0.01 -12.86
C ASP A 74 -29.08 0.60 -12.58
N GLY A 75 -29.19 1.93 -12.40
CA GLY A 75 -30.46 2.63 -12.20
C GLY A 75 -30.96 2.73 -10.76
N PHE A 76 -30.17 2.33 -9.76
CA PHE A 76 -30.57 2.47 -8.35
C PHE A 76 -30.31 3.86 -7.78
N ALA A 77 -31.34 4.45 -7.19
CA ALA A 77 -31.24 5.69 -6.42
C ALA A 77 -30.58 5.45 -5.04
N ILE A 78 -29.25 5.29 -5.02
CA ILE A 78 -28.46 5.11 -3.80
C ILE A 78 -27.35 6.15 -3.66
N GLY A 79 -27.17 6.67 -2.43
CA GLY A 79 -26.12 7.61 -2.09
C GLY A 79 -24.91 6.95 -1.42
N ARG A 80 -23.73 7.58 -1.58
CA ARG A 80 -22.44 7.08 -1.06
C ARG A 80 -22.45 6.70 0.43
N ARG A 81 -23.13 7.48 1.28
CA ARG A 81 -23.22 7.19 2.73
C ARG A 81 -24.00 5.91 3.01
N ARG A 82 -25.09 5.67 2.26
CA ARG A 82 -25.91 4.47 2.39
C ARG A 82 -25.13 3.24 1.92
N THR A 83 -24.48 3.31 0.76
CA THR A 83 -23.60 2.25 0.25
C THR A 83 -22.48 1.92 1.24
N ALA A 84 -21.76 2.94 1.73
CA ALA A 84 -20.66 2.75 2.68
C ALA A 84 -21.12 2.10 4.00
N ARG A 85 -22.29 2.52 4.51
CA ARG A 85 -22.89 1.92 5.71
C ARG A 85 -23.24 0.45 5.48
N LEU A 86 -23.95 0.14 4.39
CA LEU A 86 -24.35 -1.24 4.05
C LEU A 86 -23.13 -2.15 3.89
N MET A 87 -22.08 -1.68 3.19
CA MET A 87 -20.84 -2.43 3.03
C MET A 87 -20.14 -2.68 4.38
N ARG A 88 -20.03 -1.65 5.23
CA ARG A 88 -19.37 -1.75 6.54
C ARG A 88 -20.11 -2.69 7.49
N GLU A 89 -21.43 -2.55 7.60
CA GLU A 89 -22.28 -3.39 8.46
C GLU A 89 -22.27 -4.86 8.03
N ASN A 90 -21.92 -5.15 6.77
CA ASN A 90 -21.86 -6.50 6.20
C ASN A 90 -20.43 -7.00 5.91
N GLY A 91 -19.40 -6.32 6.39
CA GLY A 91 -18.01 -6.76 6.22
C GLY A 91 -17.49 -6.75 4.78
N LEU A 92 -18.16 -6.06 3.85
CA LEU A 92 -17.74 -5.96 2.45
C LEU A 92 -16.60 -4.95 2.34
N ARG A 93 -15.36 -5.46 2.38
CA ARG A 93 -14.14 -4.64 2.32
C ARG A 93 -13.42 -4.87 1.00
N ALA A 94 -13.20 -3.79 0.27
CA ALA A 94 -12.47 -3.83 -0.99
C ALA A 94 -11.08 -4.44 -0.80
N ARG A 95 -10.80 -5.53 -1.52
CA ARG A 95 -9.48 -6.13 -1.61
C ARG A 95 -8.65 -5.29 -2.56
N GLN A 96 -7.70 -4.55 -2.03
CA GLN A 96 -6.68 -3.94 -2.87
C GLN A 96 -5.69 -5.04 -3.27
N LYS A 97 -5.73 -5.45 -4.55
CA LYS A 97 -4.68 -6.33 -5.09
C LYS A 97 -3.37 -5.56 -4.96
N ARG A 98 -2.49 -5.96 -4.03
CA ARG A 98 -1.10 -5.49 -4.05
C ARG A 98 -0.57 -5.83 -5.44
N ARG A 99 -0.21 -4.82 -6.23
CA ARG A 99 0.51 -5.04 -7.50
C ARG A 99 1.85 -5.65 -7.11
N PHE A 100 1.95 -6.97 -7.15
CA PHE A 100 3.23 -7.64 -7.13
C PHE A 100 3.83 -7.49 -8.53
N LYS A 101 4.58 -6.42 -8.75
CA LYS A 101 5.55 -6.37 -9.86
C LYS A 101 6.80 -7.06 -9.33
N ARG A 102 7.14 -8.23 -9.88
CA ARG A 102 8.49 -8.80 -9.72
C ARG A 102 9.45 -7.87 -10.48
N THR A 103 9.99 -6.86 -9.81
CA THR A 103 10.99 -5.92 -10.36
C THR A 103 12.40 -6.51 -10.37
N THR A 104 12.61 -7.61 -9.65
CA THR A 104 13.91 -8.24 -9.50
C THR A 104 13.80 -9.71 -9.90
N ASP A 105 14.51 -10.06 -10.97
CA ASP A 105 14.94 -11.43 -11.18
C ASP A 105 16.15 -11.69 -10.28
N SER A 106 15.90 -12.29 -9.13
CA SER A 106 16.93 -12.67 -8.16
C SER A 106 17.73 -13.89 -8.59
N GLU A 107 17.33 -14.58 -9.66
CA GLU A 107 17.97 -15.80 -10.19
C GLU A 107 18.85 -15.45 -11.40
N HIS A 108 19.72 -14.45 -11.24
CA HIS A 108 20.72 -14.14 -12.26
C HIS A 108 22.07 -14.78 -11.91
N ALA A 109 22.76 -15.33 -12.90
CA ALA A 109 24.07 -15.99 -12.72
C ALA A 109 25.24 -15.02 -12.42
N TRP A 110 24.97 -13.73 -12.18
CA TRP A 110 26.01 -12.73 -11.95
C TRP A 110 26.55 -12.74 -10.51
N PRO A 111 27.86 -12.46 -10.32
CA PRO A 111 28.46 -12.37 -8.99
C PRO A 111 27.76 -11.32 -8.13
N ILE A 112 27.33 -11.76 -6.95
CA ILE A 112 26.71 -10.93 -5.92
C ILE A 112 27.84 -10.23 -5.17
N ALA A 113 27.89 -8.89 -5.23
CA ALA A 113 28.82 -8.14 -4.37
C ALA A 113 28.37 -8.26 -2.91
N PRO A 114 29.29 -8.41 -1.95
CA PRO A 114 28.95 -8.61 -0.53
C PRO A 114 28.19 -7.41 0.06
N ASN A 115 27.36 -7.67 1.08
CA ASN A 115 26.74 -6.63 1.89
C ASN A 115 27.74 -6.08 2.89
N ILE A 116 28.42 -4.99 2.52
CA ILE A 116 29.46 -4.36 3.36
C ILE A 116 28.84 -3.31 4.31
N ILE A 117 27.62 -2.83 4.00
CA ILE A 117 26.90 -1.84 4.81
C ILE A 117 26.17 -2.52 5.96
N ASP A 118 25.59 -3.71 5.75
CA ASP A 118 24.89 -4.46 6.80
C ASP A 118 23.97 -3.60 7.68
N GLN A 119 23.21 -2.70 7.03
CA GLN A 119 22.31 -1.72 7.65
C GLN A 119 22.99 -0.62 8.49
N ASP A 120 24.32 -0.54 8.53
CA ASP A 120 25.05 0.61 9.06
C ASP A 120 25.14 1.75 8.03
N PHE A 121 24.29 2.75 8.19
CA PHE A 121 24.31 3.97 7.40
C PHE A 121 25.08 5.13 8.06
N THR A 122 25.82 4.86 9.14
CA THR A 122 26.59 5.89 9.86
C THR A 122 27.65 6.51 8.96
N VAL A 123 27.69 7.85 8.93
CA VAL A 123 28.63 8.66 8.15
C VAL A 123 29.04 9.90 8.94
N THR A 124 30.32 10.24 8.90
CA THR A 124 30.92 11.38 9.62
C THR A 124 31.41 12.48 8.68
N ALA A 125 31.53 12.20 7.38
CA ALA A 125 31.95 13.16 6.37
C ALA A 125 31.32 12.87 4.99
N PRO A 126 31.27 13.88 4.08
CA PRO A 126 30.85 13.66 2.71
C PRO A 126 31.69 12.59 1.99
N ASN A 127 31.09 11.91 1.02
CA ASN A 127 31.76 10.93 0.15
C ASN A 127 32.31 9.68 0.86
N GLN A 128 31.78 9.33 2.04
CA GLN A 128 32.07 8.05 2.69
C GLN A 128 31.14 6.92 2.21
N LYS A 129 29.85 7.22 2.10
CA LYS A 129 28.83 6.27 1.63
C LYS A 129 27.88 7.00 0.69
N TRP A 130 27.69 6.47 -0.52
CA TRP A 130 26.68 6.93 -1.47
C TRP A 130 25.57 5.90 -1.57
N GLY A 131 24.33 6.36 -1.46
CA GLY A 131 23.13 5.57 -1.72
C GLY A 131 22.64 5.79 -3.15
N VAL A 132 22.20 4.73 -3.80
CA VAL A 132 21.73 4.78 -5.18
C VAL A 132 20.39 4.09 -5.33
N ASP A 133 19.48 4.75 -6.04
CA ASP A 133 18.15 4.25 -6.33
C ASP A 133 17.73 4.58 -7.76
N ILE A 134 16.81 3.77 -8.31
CA ILE A 134 16.14 4.05 -9.58
C ILE A 134 14.64 4.20 -9.32
N SER A 135 14.15 5.40 -9.57
CA SER A 135 12.73 5.73 -9.51
C SER A 135 12.14 5.84 -10.91
N TYR A 136 10.81 5.82 -11.01
CA TYR A 136 10.08 5.98 -12.25
C TYR A 136 9.03 7.09 -12.10
N VAL A 137 9.03 8.00 -13.07
CA VAL A 137 8.16 9.18 -13.12
C VAL A 137 7.19 9.00 -14.29
N TRP A 138 5.89 9.17 -14.03
CA TRP A 138 4.89 9.14 -15.10
C TRP A 138 4.84 10.50 -15.80
N THR A 139 4.94 10.50 -17.13
CA THR A 139 4.88 11.69 -17.98
C THR A 139 3.74 11.57 -18.99
N ARG A 140 3.51 12.62 -19.80
CA ARG A 140 2.52 12.59 -20.89
C ARG A 140 2.94 11.67 -22.05
N GLU A 141 4.23 11.30 -22.10
CA GLU A 141 4.82 10.46 -23.15
C GLU A 141 5.09 9.02 -22.65
N GLY A 142 4.77 8.72 -21.39
CA GLY A 142 4.96 7.41 -20.78
C GLY A 142 5.87 7.43 -19.54
N TRP A 143 6.42 6.27 -19.20
CA TRP A 143 7.32 6.11 -18.05
C TRP A 143 8.72 6.67 -18.35
N LEU A 144 9.19 7.57 -17.50
CA LEU A 144 10.58 8.03 -17.46
C LEU A 144 11.29 7.36 -16.28
N TYR A 145 12.41 6.72 -16.53
CA TYR A 145 13.25 6.10 -15.50
C TYR A 145 14.34 7.08 -15.07
N LEU A 146 14.49 7.30 -13.77
CA LEU A 146 15.41 8.24 -13.16
C LEU A 146 16.34 7.49 -12.20
N ALA A 147 17.63 7.42 -12.52
CA ALA A 147 18.65 6.93 -11.60
C ALA A 147 19.27 8.11 -10.83
N VAL A 148 19.41 7.97 -9.51
CA VAL A 148 19.92 9.01 -8.62
C VAL A 148 20.99 8.44 -7.69
N VAL A 149 22.09 9.17 -7.54
CA VAL A 149 23.16 8.92 -6.57
C VAL A 149 23.12 10.03 -5.52
N ILE A 150 22.99 9.66 -4.26
CA ILE A 150 22.94 10.58 -3.11
C ILE A 150 24.14 10.32 -2.21
N ASP A 151 24.79 11.40 -1.77
CA ASP A 151 25.75 11.33 -0.67
C ASP A 151 25.01 11.20 0.66
N LEU A 152 25.24 10.12 1.42
CA LEU A 152 24.47 9.84 2.64
C LEU A 152 24.71 10.86 3.75
N PHE A 153 25.89 11.51 3.78
CA PHE A 153 26.19 12.55 4.76
C PHE A 153 25.45 13.85 4.44
N SER A 154 25.68 14.42 3.25
CA SER A 154 25.10 15.73 2.90
C SER A 154 23.66 15.66 2.39
N ARG A 155 23.14 14.46 2.10
CA ARG A 155 21.86 14.19 1.45
C ARG A 155 21.71 14.87 0.07
N ARG A 156 22.81 15.36 -0.50
CA ARG A 156 22.83 15.99 -1.82
C ARG A 156 22.79 14.92 -2.90
N VAL A 157 22.03 15.18 -3.96
CA VAL A 157 22.15 14.46 -5.23
C VAL A 157 23.51 14.80 -5.82
N VAL A 158 24.35 13.79 -6.01
CA VAL A 158 25.71 13.92 -6.54
C VAL A 158 25.81 13.44 -7.98
N GLY A 159 24.87 12.63 -8.45
CA GLY A 159 24.75 12.25 -9.85
C GLY A 159 23.35 11.77 -10.17
N TRP A 160 22.91 11.97 -11.41
CA TRP A 160 21.61 11.51 -11.88
C TRP A 160 21.58 11.34 -13.40
N ALA A 161 20.73 10.43 -13.87
CA ALA A 161 20.48 10.21 -15.28
C ALA A 161 19.02 9.81 -15.52
N VAL A 162 18.50 10.10 -16.71
CA VAL A 162 17.15 9.73 -17.14
C VAL A 162 17.17 8.89 -18.40
N GLY A 163 16.18 8.02 -18.57
CA GLY A 163 16.02 7.17 -19.74
C GLY A 163 14.57 6.72 -19.93
N ASP A 164 14.23 6.29 -21.14
CA ASP A 164 12.91 5.77 -21.52
C ASP A 164 12.70 4.29 -21.11
N ARG A 165 13.78 3.61 -20.74
CA ARG A 165 13.79 2.19 -20.34
C ARG A 165 14.72 1.93 -19.15
N LEU A 166 14.40 0.89 -18.40
CA LEU A 166 15.22 0.40 -17.28
C LEU A 166 16.42 -0.40 -17.81
N HIS A 167 17.51 0.29 -18.14
CA HIS A 167 18.77 -0.31 -18.60
C HIS A 167 19.92 -0.04 -17.64
N ARG A 168 20.90 -0.94 -17.62
CA ARG A 168 22.12 -0.81 -16.80
C ARG A 168 22.92 0.46 -17.10
N ASP A 169 22.87 0.95 -18.33
CA ASP A 169 23.59 2.17 -18.72
C ASP A 169 23.05 3.42 -18.02
N LEU A 170 21.77 3.43 -17.62
CA LEU A 170 21.17 4.51 -16.84
C LEU A 170 21.84 4.66 -15.47
N ALA A 171 22.00 3.53 -14.78
CA ALA A 171 22.70 3.42 -13.50
C ALA A 171 24.17 3.87 -13.62
N LEU A 172 24.88 3.39 -14.64
CA LEU A 172 26.27 3.74 -14.90
C LEU A 172 26.44 5.23 -15.24
N ALA A 173 25.51 5.81 -16.00
CA ALA A 173 25.54 7.24 -16.35
C ALA A 173 25.41 8.13 -15.11
N ALA A 174 24.49 7.80 -14.19
CA ALA A 174 24.35 8.51 -12.92
C ALA A 174 25.62 8.42 -12.06
N LEU A 175 26.21 7.22 -11.97
CA LEU A 175 27.45 7.00 -11.21
C LEU A 175 28.65 7.76 -11.82
N ARG A 176 28.82 7.71 -13.15
CA ARG A 176 29.89 8.45 -13.83
C ARG A 176 29.79 9.95 -13.56
N LYS A 177 28.59 10.52 -13.63
CA LYS A 177 28.36 11.93 -13.28
C LYS A 177 28.73 12.22 -11.82
N ALA A 178 28.39 11.33 -10.89
CA ALA A 178 28.76 11.48 -9.49
C ALA A 178 30.28 11.48 -9.25
N LEU A 179 30.99 10.54 -9.89
CA LEU A 179 32.45 10.46 -9.79
C LEU A 179 33.14 11.70 -10.37
N VAL A 180 32.69 12.17 -11.53
CA VAL A 180 33.22 13.39 -12.16
C VAL A 180 32.98 14.63 -11.29
N LEU A 181 31.77 14.75 -10.73
CA LEU A 181 31.38 15.89 -9.92
C LEU A 181 32.11 15.93 -8.56
N ARG A 182 32.22 14.78 -7.89
CA ARG A 182 32.67 14.73 -6.49
C ARG A 182 34.12 14.31 -6.31
N ARG A 183 34.73 13.66 -7.29
CA ARG A 183 36.11 13.13 -7.24
C ARG A 183 36.46 12.55 -5.85
N PRO A 184 35.67 11.57 -5.37
CA PRO A 184 35.77 11.09 -4.00
C PRO A 184 37.13 10.40 -3.76
N PRO A 185 37.64 10.42 -2.52
CA PRO A 185 38.84 9.67 -2.16
C PRO A 185 38.59 8.15 -2.29
N GLN A 186 39.68 7.38 -2.33
CA GLN A 186 39.60 5.92 -2.31
C GLN A 186 38.88 5.44 -1.04
N GLY A 187 38.04 4.42 -1.19
CA GLY A 187 37.32 3.80 -0.06
C GLY A 187 35.87 4.25 0.10
N LEU A 188 35.37 5.14 -0.78
CA LEU A 188 33.93 5.43 -0.87
C LEU A 188 33.13 4.14 -1.09
N ILE A 189 32.10 3.96 -0.27
CA ILE A 189 31.16 2.85 -0.42
C ILE A 189 30.01 3.27 -1.33
N HIS A 190 29.81 2.52 -2.41
CA HIS A 190 28.67 2.69 -3.31
C HIS A 190 27.61 1.63 -3.01
N HIS A 191 26.47 2.07 -2.47
CA HIS A 191 25.37 1.22 -2.05
C HIS A 191 24.20 1.26 -3.02
N SER A 192 23.68 0.08 -3.37
CA SER A 192 22.46 -0.09 -4.16
C SER A 192 21.66 -1.24 -3.61
N ASP A 193 20.34 -1.08 -3.54
CA ASP A 193 19.41 -2.17 -3.25
C ASP A 193 19.30 -3.13 -4.45
N ARG A 194 18.85 -4.37 -4.19
CA ARG A 194 18.83 -5.50 -5.15
C ARG A 194 17.94 -5.29 -6.39
N GLY A 195 18.42 -4.48 -7.33
CA GLY A 195 18.01 -4.45 -8.73
C GLY A 195 19.11 -5.05 -9.62
N SER A 196 18.75 -5.97 -10.53
CA SER A 196 19.67 -6.61 -11.48
C SER A 196 20.46 -5.61 -12.35
N GLN A 197 20.02 -4.34 -12.40
CA GLN A 197 20.62 -3.27 -13.18
C GLN A 197 22.00 -2.82 -12.67
N TYR A 198 22.34 -3.03 -11.38
CA TYR A 198 23.65 -2.71 -10.81
C TYR A 198 24.58 -3.94 -10.70
N GLY A 199 24.20 -5.06 -11.36
CA GLY A 199 24.88 -6.36 -11.30
C GLY A 199 26.37 -6.33 -11.67
N VAL A 200 26.83 -5.33 -12.42
CA VAL A 200 28.18 -5.30 -13.00
C VAL A 200 28.81 -3.91 -12.84
N THR A 201 28.85 -3.40 -11.63
CA THR A 201 29.67 -2.21 -11.29
C THR A 201 31.06 -2.63 -10.77
N SER A 202 31.24 -3.91 -10.40
CA SER A 202 32.48 -4.46 -9.83
C SER A 202 33.69 -4.37 -10.76
N ARG A 203 33.49 -4.20 -12.07
CA ARG A 203 34.59 -4.17 -13.04
C ARG A 203 35.07 -2.75 -13.40
N PHE A 204 34.41 -1.69 -12.93
CA PHE A 204 34.63 -0.34 -13.47
C PHE A 204 35.12 0.73 -12.50
N VAL A 205 35.32 0.45 -11.22
CA VAL A 205 35.80 1.48 -10.28
C VAL A 205 36.88 0.90 -9.38
N ARG A 206 38.16 1.20 -9.69
CA ARG A 206 39.31 0.89 -8.82
C ARG A 206 39.34 1.74 -7.53
N GLN A 207 38.34 2.61 -7.32
CA GLN A 207 38.31 3.62 -6.25
C GLN A 207 37.15 3.44 -5.26
N THR A 208 36.19 2.55 -5.52
CA THR A 208 35.00 2.37 -4.66
C THR A 208 34.77 0.92 -4.26
N THR A 209 34.28 0.74 -3.04
CA THR A 209 33.87 -0.54 -2.49
C THR A 209 32.36 -0.68 -2.69
N ILE A 210 31.91 -1.74 -3.35
CA ILE A 210 30.48 -1.93 -3.66
C ILE A 210 29.84 -2.77 -2.56
N SER A 211 28.76 -2.24 -1.98
CA SER A 211 27.96 -2.92 -0.95
C SER A 211 26.53 -3.15 -1.41
N ARG A 212 25.98 -4.36 -1.20
CA ARG A 212 24.59 -4.71 -1.57
C ARG A 212 23.83 -5.31 -0.39
N THR A 213 22.60 -4.87 -0.11
CA THR A 213 21.66 -5.62 0.75
C THR A 213 21.29 -6.96 0.15
#